data_AF-A0A0D7CDP5-F1
#
_entry.id   AF-A0A0D7CDP5-F1
#
_cell.length_a   1.000
_cell.length_b   1.000
_cell.length_c   1.000
_cell.angle_alpha   90.00
_cell.angle_beta   90.00
_cell.angle_gamma   90.00
#
_symmetry.space_group_name_H-M   'P 1'
#
loop_
_entity.id
_entity.type
_entity.pdbx_description
1 polymer ?
#
loop_
_entity_poly.entity_id
_entity_poly.type
_entity_poly.pdbx_seq_one_letter_code
_entity_poly.pdbx_strand_id
1 'polypeptide(L)'
;MPRPDPAAALRPRLPSPLQEIEDAPFARRGVRLLLKRDDLIHPDLPGNKWRKLAPNLRAAAAAGERALLTFGGAYSNHLRATAAAGRLLGFATIGVVRGDELARAPLNPSLARCAADGMRLHFIDRTRYRRKTDPDVLAGLHDRFGAFRVIPEGGSNSLAAQGCTELGRELRGAADTVAVACGTGGTLAGLAAGLAPRQRALGIPVLKGGTGAPHFLQQTVEDLQRAAFGGPRGSWHLDPRFHFGGYARSTPELDAFAAAFEARHALPVERTYVAKLLYGLTTLAEEDAFPRGTTVAAVITGTP
;
A
#
# COMPACT_ATOMS: atom_id res chain seq x y z
N MET A 1 4.97 -34.67 3.17
CA MET A 1 5.17 -33.56 4.13
C MET A 1 4.32 -32.37 3.70
N PRO A 2 3.61 -31.68 4.61
CA PRO A 2 2.89 -30.45 4.27
C PRO A 2 3.89 -29.41 3.77
N ARG A 3 3.57 -28.72 2.68
CA ARG A 3 4.42 -27.62 2.18
C ARG A 3 4.42 -26.49 3.22
N PRO A 4 5.57 -25.86 3.50
CA PRO A 4 5.64 -24.75 4.45
C PRO A 4 4.74 -23.58 4.00
N ASP A 5 4.14 -22.86 4.96
CA ASP A 5 3.34 -21.66 4.68
C ASP A 5 4.20 -20.66 3.88
N PRO A 6 3.82 -20.29 2.64
CA PRO A 6 4.60 -19.40 1.80
C PRO A 6 4.86 -18.05 2.46
N ALA A 7 3.92 -17.53 3.25
CA ALA A 7 4.12 -16.25 3.92
C ALA A 7 5.10 -16.35 5.10
N ALA A 8 5.15 -17.50 5.79
CA ALA A 8 6.12 -17.76 6.84
C ALA A 8 7.52 -18.02 6.27
N ALA A 9 7.61 -18.66 5.10
CA ALA A 9 8.88 -18.89 4.39
C ALA A 9 9.59 -17.58 4.01
N LEU A 10 8.85 -16.48 3.85
CA LEU A 10 9.41 -15.14 3.64
C LEU A 10 10.04 -14.52 4.91
N ARG A 11 9.91 -15.15 6.08
CA ARG A 11 10.52 -14.70 7.36
C ARG A 11 10.30 -13.20 7.66
N PRO A 12 9.04 -12.71 7.70
CA PRO A 12 8.76 -11.31 8.00
C PRO A 12 9.10 -10.96 9.46
N ARG A 13 9.44 -9.70 9.71
CA ARG A 13 9.62 -9.14 11.05
C ARG A 13 8.29 -8.56 11.55
N LEU A 14 7.57 -9.35 12.34
CA LEU A 14 6.27 -8.97 12.90
C LEU A 14 6.22 -9.21 14.42
N PRO A 15 5.53 -8.35 15.19
CA PRO A 15 4.96 -7.07 14.74
C PRO A 15 6.06 -6.10 14.32
N SER A 16 5.77 -5.23 13.34
CA SER A 16 6.74 -4.20 12.92
C SER A 16 6.97 -3.19 14.07
N PRO A 17 8.13 -2.54 14.17
CA PRO A 17 8.40 -1.60 15.26
C PRO A 17 7.37 -0.46 15.32
N LEU A 18 7.00 -0.06 16.53
CA LEU A 18 6.22 1.15 16.81
C LEU A 18 7.11 2.11 17.59
N GLN A 19 7.38 3.28 17.02
CA GLN A 19 8.35 4.23 17.54
C GLN A 19 7.65 5.55 17.86
N GLU A 20 7.69 5.99 19.12
CA GLU A 20 7.30 7.36 19.43
C GLU A 20 8.39 8.32 18.98
N ILE A 21 7.99 9.44 18.36
CA ILE A 21 8.91 10.51 18.01
C ILE A 21 8.39 11.83 18.58
N GLU A 22 9.32 12.67 19.05
CA GLU A 22 9.00 14.02 19.49
C GLU A 22 9.09 14.97 18.30
N ASP A 23 7.94 15.37 17.75
CA ASP A 23 7.85 16.34 16.66
C ASP A 23 7.20 17.63 17.15
N ALA A 24 7.91 18.75 17.05
CA ALA A 24 7.49 20.04 17.63
C ALA A 24 6.07 20.50 17.20
N PRO A 25 5.66 20.41 15.91
CA PRO A 25 4.27 20.64 15.50
C PRO A 25 3.21 19.87 16.31
N PHE A 26 3.45 18.59 16.59
CA PHE A 26 2.52 17.76 17.37
C PHE A 26 2.60 18.10 18.86
N ALA A 27 3.82 18.22 19.41
CA ALA A 27 4.05 18.49 20.83
C ALA A 27 3.42 19.83 21.27
N ARG A 28 3.52 20.89 20.46
CA ARG A 28 2.88 22.20 20.73
C ARG A 28 1.37 22.11 20.87
N ARG A 29 0.75 21.14 20.19
CA ARG A 29 -0.69 20.87 20.22
C ARG A 29 -1.08 19.85 21.28
N GLY A 30 -0.10 19.33 22.03
CA GLY A 30 -0.27 18.25 23.00
C GLY A 30 -0.73 16.95 22.36
N VAL A 31 -0.33 16.70 21.11
CA VAL A 31 -0.57 15.46 20.37
C VAL A 31 0.72 14.66 20.34
N ARG A 32 0.61 13.33 20.48
CA ARG A 32 1.75 12.41 20.37
C ARG A 32 1.80 11.79 18.98
N LEU A 33 3.00 11.63 18.41
CA LEU A 33 3.20 10.99 17.11
C LEU A 33 3.96 9.68 17.26
N LEU A 34 3.34 8.60 16.78
CA LEU A 34 3.95 7.28 16.67
C LEU A 34 4.20 6.95 15.19
N LEU A 35 5.31 6.27 14.91
CA LEU A 35 5.66 5.73 13.61
C LEU A 35 5.56 4.21 13.65
N LYS A 36 4.61 3.65 12.91
CA LYS A 36 4.50 2.21 12.70
C LYS A 36 5.35 1.82 11.50
N ARG A 37 6.53 1.26 11.76
CA ARG A 37 7.63 1.00 10.80
C ARG A 37 7.40 -0.25 9.95
N ASP A 38 6.27 -0.27 9.25
CA ASP A 38 5.90 -1.35 8.36
C ASP A 38 6.92 -1.52 7.22
N ASP A 39 7.60 -0.46 6.80
CA ASP A 39 8.73 -0.49 5.87
C ASP A 39 9.82 -1.50 6.26
N LEU A 40 9.97 -1.82 7.55
CA LEU A 40 10.96 -2.76 8.08
C LEU A 40 10.46 -4.22 8.18
N ILE A 41 9.24 -4.54 7.73
CA ILE A 41 8.69 -5.90 7.78
C ILE A 41 9.55 -6.88 6.98
N HIS A 42 9.99 -6.48 5.79
CA HIS A 42 10.77 -7.36 4.90
C HIS A 42 11.61 -6.52 3.92
N PRO A 43 12.89 -6.87 3.68
CA PRO A 43 13.79 -6.10 2.82
C PRO A 43 13.30 -5.95 1.38
N ASP A 44 12.77 -7.03 0.78
CA ASP A 44 12.29 -7.01 -0.61
C ASP A 44 10.77 -6.79 -0.74
N LEU A 45 10.00 -6.83 0.37
CA LEU A 45 8.53 -6.76 0.36
C LEU A 45 8.06 -5.78 1.46
N PRO A 46 8.36 -4.48 1.32
CA PRO A 46 8.12 -3.54 2.42
C PRO A 46 6.63 -3.45 2.79
N GLY A 47 6.40 -3.41 4.10
CA GLY A 47 5.18 -2.99 4.76
C GLY A 47 3.88 -3.50 4.17
N ASN A 48 3.09 -2.55 3.68
CA ASN A 48 1.76 -2.81 3.19
C ASN A 48 1.73 -3.78 1.99
N LYS A 49 2.83 -3.99 1.27
CA LYS A 49 2.88 -4.97 0.18
C LYS A 49 2.95 -6.39 0.73
N TRP A 50 3.79 -6.65 1.73
CA TRP A 50 3.81 -7.95 2.41
C TRP A 50 2.44 -8.29 3.00
N ARG A 51 1.83 -7.35 3.76
CA ARG A 51 0.52 -7.60 4.42
C ARG A 51 -0.59 -7.98 3.43
N LYS A 52 -0.56 -7.37 2.23
CA LYS A 52 -1.53 -7.65 1.17
C LYS A 52 -1.20 -8.90 0.34
N LEU A 53 0.08 -9.16 0.11
CA LEU A 53 0.53 -10.32 -0.69
C LEU A 53 0.46 -11.64 0.09
N ALA A 54 0.83 -11.65 1.37
CA ALA A 54 0.85 -12.86 2.20
C ALA A 54 -0.43 -13.72 2.09
N PRO A 55 -1.65 -13.18 2.27
CA PRO A 55 -2.87 -13.99 2.14
C PRO A 55 -3.14 -14.45 0.70
N ASN A 56 -2.76 -13.64 -0.30
CA ASN A 56 -2.87 -14.02 -1.70
C ASN A 56 -1.91 -15.17 -2.07
N LEU A 57 -0.68 -15.14 -1.57
CA LEU A 57 0.33 -16.18 -1.78
C LEU A 57 -0.08 -17.50 -1.13
N ARG A 58 -0.62 -17.44 0.09
CA ARG A 58 -1.20 -18.62 0.77
C ARG A 58 -2.32 -19.25 -0.05
N ALA A 59 -3.26 -18.43 -0.50
CA ALA A 59 -4.39 -18.92 -1.26
C ALA A 59 -3.97 -19.48 -2.64
N ALA A 60 -2.95 -18.91 -3.29
CA ALA A 60 -2.38 -19.47 -4.52
C ALA A 60 -1.68 -20.82 -4.26
N ALA A 61 -0.85 -20.90 -3.21
CA ALA A 61 -0.15 -22.13 -2.85
C ALA A 61 -1.12 -23.27 -2.50
N ALA A 62 -2.19 -22.96 -1.76
CA ALA A 62 -3.23 -23.90 -1.37
C ALA A 62 -4.02 -24.43 -2.58
N ALA A 63 -4.28 -23.57 -3.57
CA ALA A 63 -4.92 -23.96 -4.83
C ALA A 63 -3.98 -24.70 -5.80
N GLY A 64 -2.71 -24.91 -5.43
CA GLY A 64 -1.72 -25.57 -6.30
C GLY A 64 -1.20 -24.69 -7.43
N GLU A 65 -1.68 -23.45 -7.55
CA GLU A 65 -1.29 -22.51 -8.60
C GLU A 65 0.20 -22.12 -8.47
N ARG A 66 0.84 -21.90 -9.61
CA ARG A 66 2.29 -21.64 -9.71
C ARG A 66 2.63 -20.33 -10.39
N ALA A 67 1.64 -19.62 -10.95
CA ALA A 67 1.85 -18.37 -11.65
C ALA A 67 0.96 -17.26 -11.09
N LEU A 68 1.54 -16.07 -10.90
CA LEU A 68 0.86 -14.88 -10.42
C LEU A 68 0.93 -13.80 -11.50
N LEU A 69 -0.19 -13.19 -11.83
CA LEU A 69 -0.28 -12.04 -12.71
C LEU A 69 -0.74 -10.82 -11.92
N THR A 70 -0.06 -9.68 -12.08
CA THR A 70 -0.47 -8.42 -11.46
C THR A 70 -0.24 -7.23 -12.37
N PHE A 71 -0.69 -6.04 -11.94
CA PHE A 71 -0.71 -4.82 -12.72
C PHE A 71 0.04 -3.69 -12.01
N GLY A 72 0.75 -2.86 -12.77
CA GLY A 72 1.33 -1.62 -12.25
C GLY A 72 1.86 -0.68 -13.32
N GLY A 73 2.21 0.54 -12.90
CA GLY A 73 2.97 1.48 -13.73
C GLY A 73 4.48 1.24 -13.67
N ALA A 74 5.22 2.09 -14.39
CA ALA A 74 6.68 2.03 -14.54
C ALA A 74 7.46 1.97 -13.21
N TYR A 75 6.96 2.59 -12.14
CA TYR A 75 7.61 2.65 -10.81
C TYR A 75 6.83 1.89 -9.73
N SER A 76 6.06 0.87 -10.10
CA SER A 76 5.16 0.17 -9.18
C SER A 76 5.89 -0.63 -8.10
N ASN A 77 5.74 -0.19 -6.84
CA ASN A 77 6.19 -0.96 -5.67
C ASN A 77 5.48 -2.33 -5.58
N HIS A 78 4.28 -2.45 -6.13
CA HIS A 78 3.56 -3.73 -6.12
C HIS A 78 4.15 -4.74 -7.11
N LEU A 79 4.57 -4.30 -8.30
CA LEU A 79 5.26 -5.18 -9.24
C LEU A 79 6.55 -5.71 -8.62
N ARG A 80 7.35 -4.83 -8.00
CA ARG A 80 8.61 -5.25 -7.32
C ARG A 80 8.36 -6.26 -6.22
N ALA A 81 7.40 -6.00 -5.33
CA ALA A 81 7.08 -6.92 -4.24
C ALA A 81 6.56 -8.28 -4.74
N THR A 82 5.75 -8.30 -5.81
CA THR A 82 5.26 -9.55 -6.40
C THR A 82 6.39 -10.31 -7.10
N ALA A 83 7.28 -9.63 -7.83
CA ALA A 83 8.45 -10.24 -8.46
C ALA A 83 9.37 -10.90 -7.41
N ALA A 84 9.68 -10.17 -6.33
CA ALA A 84 10.46 -10.69 -5.21
C ALA A 84 9.79 -11.90 -4.54
N ALA A 85 8.47 -11.86 -4.32
CA ALA A 85 7.72 -13.02 -3.82
C ALA A 85 7.87 -14.23 -4.74
N GLY A 86 7.82 -14.00 -6.06
CA GLY A 86 8.06 -15.02 -7.08
C GLY A 86 9.42 -15.68 -6.95
N ARG A 87 10.49 -14.87 -6.94
CA ARG A 87 11.88 -15.34 -6.76
C ARG A 87 12.05 -16.14 -5.47
N LEU A 88 11.52 -15.65 -4.35
CA LEU A 88 11.74 -16.24 -3.03
C LEU A 88 10.94 -17.53 -2.79
N LEU A 89 9.79 -17.68 -3.45
CA LEU A 89 8.85 -18.80 -3.21
C LEU A 89 8.66 -19.72 -4.41
N GLY A 90 9.31 -19.42 -5.54
CA GLY A 90 9.21 -20.21 -6.77
C GLY A 90 7.88 -20.06 -7.52
N PHE A 91 7.20 -18.91 -7.40
CA PHE A 91 6.08 -18.59 -8.29
C PHE A 91 6.62 -17.95 -9.57
N ALA A 92 6.11 -18.39 -10.73
CA ALA A 92 6.22 -17.61 -11.96
C ALA A 92 5.46 -16.30 -11.78
N THR A 93 6.03 -15.17 -12.21
CA THR A 93 5.38 -13.86 -12.06
C THR A 93 5.27 -13.15 -13.40
N ILE A 94 4.11 -12.51 -13.61
CA ILE A 94 3.79 -11.74 -14.80
C ILE A 94 3.36 -10.34 -14.34
N GLY A 95 4.07 -9.33 -14.83
CA GLY A 95 3.77 -7.92 -14.56
C GLY A 95 3.17 -7.27 -15.80
N VAL A 96 1.88 -6.99 -15.77
CA VAL A 96 1.22 -6.19 -16.81
C VAL A 96 1.50 -4.70 -16.54
N VAL A 97 2.32 -4.09 -17.38
CA VAL A 97 2.85 -2.74 -17.21
C VAL A 97 2.04 -1.74 -18.04
N ARG A 98 1.58 -0.66 -17.40
CA ARG A 98 0.88 0.44 -18.08
C ARG A 98 1.84 1.27 -18.95
N GLY A 99 1.53 1.39 -20.23
CA GLY A 99 2.28 2.17 -21.22
C GLY A 99 3.11 1.25 -22.10
N ASP A 100 2.65 1.01 -23.33
CA ASP A 100 3.30 0.19 -24.34
C ASP A 100 4.52 0.88 -24.95
N GLU A 101 4.59 2.21 -24.89
CA GLU A 101 5.78 2.96 -25.30
C GLU A 101 7.03 2.56 -24.50
N LEU A 102 6.85 2.07 -23.27
CA LEU A 102 7.95 1.63 -22.41
C LEU A 102 8.57 0.30 -22.87
N ALA A 103 7.87 -0.48 -23.70
CA ALA A 103 8.38 -1.75 -24.21
C ALA A 103 9.62 -1.59 -25.09
N ARG A 104 9.80 -0.39 -25.67
CA ARG A 104 10.92 -0.06 -26.57
C ARG A 104 12.01 0.78 -25.89
N ALA A 105 11.79 1.19 -24.64
CA ALA A 105 12.73 2.00 -23.88
C ALA A 105 13.58 1.12 -22.94
N PRO A 106 14.78 1.59 -22.53
CA PRO A 106 15.51 0.96 -21.44
C PRO A 106 14.63 0.85 -20.18
N LEU A 107 14.70 -0.30 -19.50
CA LEU A 107 13.97 -0.48 -18.25
C LEU A 107 14.51 0.50 -17.21
N ASN A 108 13.61 1.26 -16.58
CA ASN A 108 13.97 2.01 -15.38
C ASN A 108 14.36 1.05 -14.23
N PRO A 109 15.02 1.55 -13.16
CA PRO A 109 15.49 0.69 -12.07
C PRO A 109 14.42 -0.21 -11.45
N SER A 110 13.17 0.26 -11.38
CA SER A 110 12.06 -0.52 -10.82
C SER A 110 11.70 -1.72 -11.69
N LEU A 111 11.53 -1.51 -13.00
CA LEU A 111 11.19 -2.60 -13.92
C LEU A 111 12.38 -3.53 -14.16
N ALA A 112 13.59 -2.99 -14.21
CA ALA A 112 14.82 -3.78 -14.29
C ALA A 112 14.94 -4.74 -13.10
N ARG A 113 14.64 -4.26 -11.88
CA ARG A 113 14.60 -5.12 -10.70
C ARG A 113 13.54 -6.21 -10.79
N CYS A 114 12.33 -5.89 -11.27
CA CYS A 114 11.29 -6.91 -11.49
C CYS A 114 11.78 -8.01 -12.45
N ALA A 115 12.38 -7.62 -13.58
CA ALA A 115 12.91 -8.57 -14.57
C ALA A 115 14.06 -9.42 -14.00
N ALA A 116 14.96 -8.80 -13.22
CA ALA A 116 16.05 -9.49 -12.53
C ALA A 116 15.53 -10.51 -11.48
N ASP A 117 14.39 -10.22 -10.84
CA ASP A 117 13.69 -11.16 -9.96
C ASP A 117 12.87 -12.22 -10.73
N GLY A 118 12.98 -12.29 -12.06
CA GLY A 118 12.37 -13.31 -12.91
C GLY A 118 10.94 -12.99 -13.39
N MET A 119 10.45 -11.76 -13.17
CA MET A 119 9.12 -11.37 -13.64
C MET A 119 9.08 -11.17 -15.16
N ARG A 120 8.11 -11.81 -15.82
CA ARG A 120 7.78 -11.58 -17.22
C ARG A 120 7.02 -10.26 -17.34
N LEU A 121 7.65 -9.24 -17.91
CA LEU A 121 7.01 -7.94 -18.14
C LEU A 121 6.19 -7.96 -19.43
N HIS A 122 4.94 -7.51 -19.34
CA HIS A 122 4.02 -7.39 -20.46
C HIS A 122 3.44 -5.98 -20.52
N PHE A 123 3.92 -5.18 -21.45
CA PHE A 123 3.47 -3.81 -21.62
C PHE A 123 2.19 -3.76 -22.44
N ILE A 124 1.22 -2.98 -21.99
CA ILE A 124 -0.04 -2.73 -22.70
C ILE A 124 -0.34 -1.24 -22.73
N ASP A 125 -1.07 -0.81 -23.75
CA ASP A 125 -1.47 0.58 -23.90
C ASP A 125 -2.37 1.04 -22.74
N ARG A 126 -2.43 2.36 -22.55
CA ARG A 126 -3.19 2.97 -21.44
C ARG A 126 -4.70 2.73 -21.52
N THR A 127 -5.25 2.49 -22.71
CA THR A 127 -6.68 2.25 -22.90
C THR A 127 -7.02 0.83 -22.46
N ARG A 128 -6.26 -0.17 -22.91
CA ARG A 128 -6.37 -1.55 -22.45
C ARG A 128 -6.09 -1.69 -20.96
N TYR A 129 -5.11 -0.95 -20.42
CA TYR A 129 -4.81 -0.98 -18.98
C TYR A 129 -5.95 -0.43 -18.12
N ARG A 130 -6.73 0.54 -18.61
CA ARG A 130 -7.93 1.02 -17.90
C ARG A 130 -9.00 -0.06 -17.79
N ARG A 131 -9.09 -0.92 -18.81
CA ARG A 131 -9.98 -2.08 -18.91
C ARG A 131 -9.38 -3.37 -18.34
N LYS A 132 -8.34 -3.29 -17.50
CA LYS A 132 -7.58 -4.46 -17.01
C LYS A 132 -8.40 -5.49 -16.22
N THR A 133 -9.57 -5.12 -15.74
CA THR A 133 -10.51 -6.00 -15.02
C THR A 133 -11.60 -6.57 -15.94
N ASP A 134 -11.67 -6.12 -17.20
CA ASP A 134 -12.68 -6.60 -18.14
C ASP A 134 -12.43 -8.06 -18.51
N PRO A 135 -13.48 -8.89 -18.61
CA PRO A 135 -13.35 -10.31 -18.96
C PRO A 135 -12.53 -10.55 -20.24
N ASP A 136 -12.73 -9.77 -21.29
CA ASP A 136 -12.01 -9.93 -22.57
C ASP A 136 -10.51 -9.68 -22.43
N VAL A 137 -10.11 -8.70 -21.61
CA VAL A 137 -8.70 -8.41 -21.38
C VAL A 137 -8.04 -9.54 -20.60
N LEU A 138 -8.73 -10.06 -19.57
CA LEU A 138 -8.26 -11.19 -18.77
C LEU A 138 -8.19 -12.49 -19.59
N ALA A 139 -9.18 -12.75 -20.45
CA ALA A 139 -9.18 -13.89 -21.36
C ALA A 139 -7.96 -13.86 -22.28
N GLY A 140 -7.70 -12.72 -22.94
CA GLY A 140 -6.51 -12.59 -23.79
C GLY A 140 -5.17 -12.70 -23.04
N LEU A 141 -5.14 -12.38 -21.74
CA LEU A 141 -3.96 -12.65 -20.90
C LEU A 141 -3.83 -14.15 -20.61
N HIS A 142 -4.92 -14.85 -20.32
CA HIS A 142 -4.93 -16.31 -20.15
C HIS A 142 -4.51 -17.05 -21.42
N ASP A 143 -4.99 -16.63 -22.59
CA ASP A 143 -4.57 -17.20 -23.87
C ASP A 143 -3.06 -17.06 -24.09
N ARG A 144 -2.48 -15.94 -23.66
CA ARG A 144 -1.07 -15.63 -23.83
C ARG A 144 -0.14 -16.30 -22.82
N PHE A 145 -0.58 -16.41 -21.57
CA PHE A 145 0.28 -16.80 -20.45
C PHE A 145 -0.13 -18.11 -19.78
N GLY A 146 -1.27 -18.68 -20.16
CA GLY A 146 -1.85 -19.87 -19.54
C GLY A 146 -2.53 -19.57 -18.21
N ALA A 147 -2.55 -20.59 -17.33
CA ALA A 147 -3.16 -20.48 -16.02
C ALA A 147 -2.31 -19.63 -15.06
N PHE A 148 -2.93 -18.62 -14.45
CA PHE A 148 -2.35 -17.78 -13.39
C PHE A 148 -3.42 -17.30 -12.43
N ARG A 149 -3.01 -16.92 -11.23
CA ARG A 149 -3.84 -16.11 -10.31
C ARG A 149 -3.67 -14.63 -10.60
N VAL A 150 -4.78 -13.95 -10.79
CA VAL A 150 -4.81 -12.49 -10.85
C VAL A 150 -4.70 -11.90 -9.44
N ILE A 151 -3.71 -11.04 -9.24
CA ILE A 151 -3.60 -10.16 -8.08
C ILE A 151 -3.82 -8.72 -8.59
N PRO A 152 -4.91 -8.03 -8.18
CA PRO A 152 -5.25 -6.71 -8.70
C PRO A 152 -4.15 -5.66 -8.50
N GLU A 153 -4.26 -4.53 -9.21
CA GLU A 153 -3.34 -3.40 -9.05
C GLU A 153 -3.20 -2.99 -7.58
N GLY A 154 -1.95 -2.83 -7.13
CA GLY A 154 -1.63 -2.54 -5.74
C GLY A 154 -1.91 -3.67 -4.75
N GLY A 155 -2.38 -4.83 -5.20
CA GLY A 155 -2.71 -6.00 -4.38
C GLY A 155 -3.97 -5.82 -3.54
N SER A 156 -4.87 -4.90 -3.91
CA SER A 156 -6.12 -4.67 -3.18
C SER A 156 -7.20 -5.66 -3.62
N ASN A 157 -7.57 -6.57 -2.72
CA ASN A 157 -8.73 -7.45 -2.82
C ASN A 157 -9.21 -7.85 -1.41
N SER A 158 -10.22 -8.71 -1.32
CA SER A 158 -10.76 -9.17 -0.04
C SER A 158 -9.71 -9.84 0.86
N LEU A 159 -8.88 -10.72 0.30
CA LEU A 159 -7.77 -11.37 1.02
C LEU A 159 -6.79 -10.35 1.58
N ALA A 160 -6.43 -9.34 0.79
CA ALA A 160 -5.53 -8.29 1.22
C ALA A 160 -6.12 -7.42 2.34
N ALA A 161 -7.41 -7.07 2.27
CA ALA A 161 -8.10 -6.37 3.35
C ALA A 161 -8.10 -7.22 4.63
N GLN A 162 -8.36 -8.53 4.54
CA GLN A 162 -8.26 -9.44 5.68
C GLN A 162 -6.85 -9.47 6.27
N GLY A 163 -5.81 -9.58 5.45
CA GLY A 163 -4.42 -9.57 5.90
C GLY A 163 -4.01 -8.25 6.58
N CYS A 164 -4.57 -7.13 6.13
CA CYS A 164 -4.32 -5.82 6.74
C CYS A 164 -5.06 -5.62 8.09
N THR A 165 -5.95 -6.52 8.52
CA THR A 165 -6.56 -6.42 9.86
C THR A 165 -5.55 -6.58 10.99
N GLU A 166 -4.48 -7.35 10.78
CA GLU A 166 -3.41 -7.51 11.77
C GLU A 166 -2.73 -6.17 12.09
N LEU A 167 -2.57 -5.27 11.10
CA LEU A 167 -2.02 -3.94 11.35
C LEU A 167 -2.89 -3.14 12.34
N GLY A 168 -4.21 -3.21 12.20
CA GLY A 168 -5.12 -2.56 13.15
C GLY A 168 -5.09 -3.22 14.53
N ARG A 169 -4.98 -4.56 14.58
CA ARG A 169 -4.87 -5.31 15.84
C ARG A 169 -3.60 -4.96 16.61
N GLU A 170 -2.46 -4.86 15.91
CA GLU A 170 -1.16 -4.45 16.46
C GLU A 170 -1.17 -3.03 17.05
N LEU A 171 -2.11 -2.18 16.65
CA LEU A 171 -2.22 -0.79 17.10
C LEU A 171 -3.35 -0.58 18.12
N ARG A 172 -4.04 -1.63 18.56
CA ARG A 172 -5.10 -1.51 19.57
C ARG A 172 -4.57 -0.96 20.88
N GLY A 173 -5.19 0.11 21.36
CA GLY A 173 -4.80 0.79 22.61
C GLY A 173 -3.50 1.61 22.52
N ALA A 174 -2.78 1.56 21.40
CA ALA A 174 -1.53 2.30 21.21
C ALA A 174 -1.74 3.72 20.64
N ALA A 175 -2.80 3.94 19.86
CA ALA A 175 -3.10 5.23 19.24
C ALA A 175 -4.62 5.44 19.08
N ASP A 176 -5.11 6.66 19.19
CA ASP A 176 -6.52 6.98 18.97
C ASP A 176 -6.83 7.09 17.47
N THR A 177 -5.89 7.65 16.70
CA THR A 177 -6.00 7.77 15.24
C THR A 177 -4.83 7.09 14.56
N VAL A 178 -5.11 6.20 13.60
CA VAL A 178 -4.07 5.53 12.80
C VAL A 178 -4.20 5.97 11.34
N ALA A 179 -3.15 6.56 10.80
CA ALA A 179 -3.14 7.13 9.47
C ALA A 179 -2.26 6.36 8.49
N VAL A 180 -2.73 6.26 7.25
CA VAL A 180 -2.03 5.53 6.17
C VAL A 180 -2.22 6.21 4.82
N ALA A 181 -1.14 6.29 4.03
CA ALA A 181 -1.21 6.74 2.64
C ALA A 181 -2.00 5.75 1.77
N CYS A 182 -2.89 6.28 0.91
CA CYS A 182 -3.86 5.48 0.17
C CYS A 182 -3.69 5.62 -1.35
N GLY A 183 -3.29 4.53 -2.01
CA GLY A 183 -3.32 4.42 -3.48
C GLY A 183 -4.49 3.56 -3.99
N THR A 184 -4.78 2.45 -3.32
CA THR A 184 -5.76 1.45 -3.79
C THR A 184 -6.75 1.00 -2.71
N GLY A 185 -6.80 1.69 -1.55
CA GLY A 185 -7.78 1.47 -0.47
C GLY A 185 -7.58 0.23 0.42
N GLY A 186 -6.97 -0.85 -0.07
CA GLY A 186 -6.95 -2.15 0.63
C GLY A 186 -6.30 -2.14 2.02
N THR A 187 -5.23 -1.35 2.20
CA THR A 187 -4.60 -1.21 3.52
C THR A 187 -5.54 -0.51 4.51
N LEU A 188 -6.22 0.56 4.09
CA LEU A 188 -7.17 1.30 4.92
C LEU A 188 -8.38 0.43 5.30
N ALA A 189 -8.92 -0.31 4.31
CA ALA A 189 -10.06 -1.21 4.52
C ALA A 189 -9.79 -2.23 5.64
N GLY A 190 -8.62 -2.89 5.58
CA GLY A 190 -8.20 -3.85 6.59
C GLY A 190 -7.79 -3.22 7.92
N LEU A 191 -7.01 -2.14 7.87
CA LEU A 191 -6.59 -1.39 9.05
C LEU A 191 -7.80 -1.00 9.91
N ALA A 192 -8.79 -0.34 9.30
CA ALA A 192 -10.00 0.09 10.00
C ALA A 192 -10.76 -1.08 10.62
N ALA A 193 -10.87 -2.20 9.92
CA ALA A 193 -11.51 -3.41 10.43
C ALA A 193 -10.75 -4.08 11.58
N GLY A 194 -9.43 -3.83 11.70
CA GLY A 194 -8.58 -4.36 12.76
C GLY A 194 -8.59 -3.52 14.03
N LEU A 195 -8.89 -2.23 13.97
CA LEU A 195 -8.85 -1.29 15.11
C LEU A 195 -9.93 -1.59 16.16
N ALA A 196 -9.75 -1.08 17.39
CA ALA A 196 -10.76 -1.13 18.43
C ALA A 196 -11.88 -0.08 18.19
N PRO A 197 -13.10 -0.26 18.75
CA PRO A 197 -14.25 0.60 18.45
C PRO A 197 -14.07 2.10 18.68
N ARG A 198 -13.18 2.51 19.61
CA ARG A 198 -12.91 3.92 19.92
C ARG A 198 -11.77 4.53 19.09
N GLN A 199 -11.07 3.71 18.32
CA GLN A 199 -10.01 4.16 17.44
C GLN A 199 -10.56 4.43 16.04
N ARG A 200 -9.90 5.31 15.30
CA ARG A 200 -10.27 5.65 13.92
C ARG A 200 -9.10 5.55 12.98
N ALA A 201 -9.36 5.15 11.73
CA ALA A 201 -8.36 5.20 10.67
C ALA A 201 -8.51 6.49 9.84
N LEU A 202 -7.38 7.03 9.39
CA LEU A 202 -7.32 8.16 8.46
C LEU A 202 -6.56 7.73 7.21
N GLY A 203 -7.21 7.79 6.05
CA GLY A 203 -6.53 7.61 4.79
C GLY A 203 -6.11 8.94 4.18
N ILE A 204 -4.87 9.03 3.71
CA ILE A 204 -4.36 10.16 2.92
C ILE A 204 -4.23 9.71 1.46
N PRO A 205 -5.21 9.97 0.57
CA PRO A 205 -5.09 9.67 -0.85
C PRO A 205 -3.88 10.31 -1.51
N VAL A 206 -3.16 9.54 -2.31
CA VAL A 206 -2.05 10.05 -3.14
C VAL A 206 -2.47 10.31 -4.59
N LEU A 207 -3.67 9.86 -4.96
CA LEU A 207 -4.28 10.07 -6.27
C LEU A 207 -5.17 11.32 -6.20
N LYS A 208 -5.37 11.99 -7.34
CA LYS A 208 -6.35 13.07 -7.41
C LYS A 208 -7.76 12.48 -7.29
N GLY A 209 -8.59 13.08 -6.44
CA GLY A 209 -10.04 12.91 -6.51
C GLY A 209 -10.60 13.75 -7.66
N GLY A 210 -11.77 13.36 -8.18
CA GLY A 210 -12.55 14.26 -9.03
C GLY A 210 -13.01 15.48 -8.23
N THR A 211 -13.32 16.60 -8.90
CA THR A 211 -13.89 17.78 -8.26
C THR A 211 -15.39 17.59 -8.00
N GLY A 212 -15.86 17.94 -6.80
CA GLY A 212 -17.30 18.02 -6.50
C GLY A 212 -18.01 16.69 -6.17
N ALA A 213 -17.27 15.58 -6.11
CA ALA A 213 -17.80 14.27 -5.69
C ALA A 213 -16.92 13.67 -4.57
N PRO A 214 -17.47 12.74 -3.75
CA PRO A 214 -16.67 11.96 -2.83
C PRO A 214 -15.50 11.29 -3.55
N HIS A 215 -14.35 11.20 -2.88
CA HIS A 215 -13.17 10.57 -3.47
C HIS A 215 -13.47 9.11 -3.82
N PHE A 216 -13.15 8.65 -5.04
CA PHE A 216 -13.47 7.29 -5.51
C PHE A 216 -12.94 6.15 -4.61
N LEU A 217 -11.90 6.44 -3.82
CA LEU A 217 -11.35 5.51 -2.83
C LEU A 217 -12.33 5.21 -1.69
N GLN A 218 -13.30 6.09 -1.42
CA GLN A 218 -14.34 5.84 -0.42
C GLN A 218 -15.15 4.60 -0.81
N GLN A 219 -15.76 4.62 -2.01
CA GLN A 219 -16.46 3.46 -2.57
C GLN A 219 -15.55 2.23 -2.65
N THR A 220 -14.30 2.42 -3.09
CA THR A 220 -13.32 1.31 -3.19
C THR A 220 -13.09 0.62 -1.84
N VAL A 221 -12.98 1.38 -0.74
CA VAL A 221 -12.76 0.84 0.60
C VAL A 221 -14.02 0.13 1.10
N GLU A 222 -15.20 0.70 0.87
CA GLU A 222 -16.49 0.10 1.22
C GLU A 222 -16.72 -1.24 0.50
N ASP A 223 -16.44 -1.30 -0.81
CA ASP A 223 -16.55 -2.52 -1.61
C ASP A 223 -15.58 -3.60 -1.13
N LEU A 224 -14.35 -3.21 -0.82
CA LEU A 224 -13.36 -4.11 -0.23
C LEU A 224 -13.80 -4.66 1.13
N GLN A 225 -14.40 -3.82 1.98
CA GLN A 225 -14.93 -4.26 3.28
C GLN A 225 -16.15 -5.18 3.12
N ARG A 226 -17.05 -4.89 2.16
CA ARG A 226 -18.18 -5.76 1.84
C ARG A 226 -17.70 -7.13 1.36
N ALA A 227 -16.75 -7.16 0.44
CA ALA A 227 -16.17 -8.40 -0.09
C ALA A 227 -15.36 -9.19 0.96
N ALA A 228 -14.66 -8.50 1.86
CA ALA A 228 -13.79 -9.14 2.86
C ALA A 228 -14.53 -9.58 4.14
N PHE A 229 -15.54 -8.81 4.55
CA PHE A 229 -16.11 -8.87 5.89
C PHE A 229 -17.65 -8.88 5.91
N GLY A 230 -18.32 -8.80 4.75
CA GLY A 230 -19.78 -8.78 4.63
C GLY A 230 -20.43 -7.41 4.86
N GLY A 231 -19.66 -6.35 5.10
CA GLY A 231 -20.18 -4.99 5.25
C GLY A 231 -19.14 -4.03 5.83
N PRO A 232 -19.53 -2.76 6.11
CA PRO A 232 -18.65 -1.76 6.70
C PRO A 232 -18.00 -2.23 8.02
N ARG A 233 -16.76 -1.81 8.26
CA ARG A 233 -15.97 -2.17 9.45
C ARG A 233 -15.12 -1.00 9.95
N GLY A 234 -15.12 -0.81 11.26
CA GLY A 234 -14.36 0.24 11.93
C GLY A 234 -14.81 1.66 11.58
N SER A 235 -14.19 2.65 12.22
CA SER A 235 -14.36 4.06 11.87
C SER A 235 -13.19 4.51 11.01
N TRP A 236 -13.47 5.08 9.84
CA TRP A 236 -12.43 5.61 8.95
C TRP A 236 -12.94 6.76 8.09
N HIS A 237 -12.02 7.62 7.64
CA HIS A 237 -12.29 8.69 6.68
C HIS A 237 -11.08 8.93 5.77
N LEU A 238 -11.28 9.68 4.69
CA LEU A 238 -10.23 10.10 3.76
C LEU A 238 -10.04 11.61 3.84
N ASP A 239 -8.80 12.07 3.85
CA ASP A 239 -8.46 13.48 3.64
C ASP A 239 -7.70 13.65 2.31
N PRO A 240 -8.39 14.06 1.23
CA PRO A 240 -7.82 14.10 -0.11
C PRO A 240 -6.92 15.32 -0.37
N ARG A 241 -6.75 16.26 0.59
CA ARG A 241 -6.07 17.54 0.38
C ARG A 241 -4.59 17.39 0.02
N PHE A 242 -3.94 16.33 0.48
CA PHE A 242 -2.49 16.19 0.47
C PHE A 242 -1.95 15.35 -0.70
N HIS A 243 -2.58 15.40 -1.88
CA HIS A 243 -2.15 14.60 -3.02
C HIS A 243 -0.98 15.21 -3.83
N PHE A 244 -0.65 16.51 -3.64
CA PHE A 244 0.47 17.21 -4.30
C PHE A 244 0.57 16.99 -5.82
N GLY A 245 -0.51 17.30 -6.55
CA GLY A 245 -0.56 17.09 -7.99
C GLY A 245 -0.79 15.63 -8.43
N GLY A 246 -0.92 14.68 -7.51
CA GLY A 246 -1.36 13.31 -7.75
C GLY A 246 -0.25 12.26 -7.66
N TYR A 247 -0.53 11.06 -8.18
CA TYR A 247 0.36 9.91 -8.00
C TYR A 247 1.72 10.12 -8.67
N ALA A 248 2.80 9.79 -7.93
CA ALA A 248 4.19 9.99 -8.32
C ALA A 248 4.56 11.45 -8.70
N ARG A 249 3.73 12.42 -8.28
CA ARG A 249 4.05 13.86 -8.35
C ARG A 249 4.54 14.34 -7.00
N SER A 250 5.52 15.24 -7.03
CA SER A 250 6.00 16.02 -5.90
C SER A 250 5.95 17.51 -6.25
N THR A 251 6.03 18.36 -5.24
CA THR A 251 6.17 19.81 -5.35
C THR A 251 7.39 20.25 -4.55
N PRO A 252 7.99 21.42 -4.83
CA PRO A 252 9.10 21.94 -4.02
C PRO A 252 8.76 22.03 -2.52
N GLU A 253 7.51 22.34 -2.19
CA GLU A 253 6.97 22.33 -0.83
C GLU A 253 7.02 20.94 -0.18
N LEU A 254 6.53 19.90 -0.86
CA LEU A 254 6.57 18.53 -0.34
C LEU A 254 8.02 18.02 -0.19
N ASP A 255 8.88 18.35 -1.14
CA ASP A 255 10.30 17.98 -1.12
C ASP A 255 11.03 18.66 0.05
N ALA A 256 10.79 19.95 0.27
CA ALA A 256 11.33 20.69 1.40
C ALA A 256 10.85 20.14 2.74
N PHE A 257 9.55 19.83 2.85
CA PHE A 257 9.00 19.17 4.03
C PHE A 257 9.66 17.82 4.29
N ALA A 258 9.78 16.97 3.26
CA ALA A 258 10.37 15.64 3.41
C ALA A 258 11.83 15.73 3.86
N ALA A 259 12.62 16.63 3.28
CA ALA A 259 14.02 16.85 3.66
C ALA A 259 14.15 17.39 5.10
N ALA A 260 13.28 18.33 5.51
CA ALA A 260 13.27 18.83 6.88
C ALA A 260 12.87 17.75 7.88
N PHE A 261 11.87 16.93 7.57
CA PHE A 261 11.45 15.82 8.42
C PHE A 261 12.57 14.76 8.55
N GLU A 262 13.24 14.43 7.45
CA GLU A 262 14.42 13.57 7.43
C GLU A 262 15.52 14.08 8.37
N ALA A 263 15.86 15.36 8.26
CA ALA A 263 16.91 15.98 9.07
C ALA A 263 16.58 15.97 10.57
N ARG A 264 15.31 16.17 10.95
CA ARG A 264 14.87 16.18 12.35
C ARG A 264 14.84 14.77 12.98
N HIS A 265 14.46 13.76 12.21
CA HIS A 265 14.08 12.45 12.76
C HIS A 265 14.98 11.30 12.32
N ALA A 266 16.00 11.56 11.49
CA ALA A 266 16.86 10.54 10.89
C ALA A 266 16.07 9.40 10.22
N LEU A 267 14.92 9.74 9.63
CA LEU A 267 13.99 8.81 8.98
C LEU A 267 13.96 9.09 7.48
N PRO A 268 14.41 8.19 6.60
CA PRO A 268 14.21 8.31 5.16
C PRO A 268 12.72 8.34 4.79
N VAL A 269 12.29 9.35 4.03
CA VAL A 269 10.87 9.62 3.73
C VAL A 269 10.56 9.37 2.25
N GLU A 270 9.83 8.32 1.89
CA GLU A 270 9.42 8.10 0.50
C GLU A 270 8.43 9.20 0.01
N ARG A 271 8.72 9.87 -1.13
CA ARG A 271 7.98 11.07 -1.58
C ARG A 271 6.58 10.81 -2.14
N THR A 272 6.32 9.62 -2.69
CA THR A 272 5.04 9.29 -3.34
C THR A 272 3.92 9.11 -2.32
N TYR A 273 4.21 8.48 -1.19
CA TYR A 273 3.24 8.07 -0.17
C TYR A 273 3.56 8.62 1.21
N VAL A 274 4.77 8.37 1.72
CA VAL A 274 5.11 8.63 3.13
C VAL A 274 5.21 10.13 3.41
N ALA A 275 5.85 10.90 2.51
CA ALA A 275 5.92 12.35 2.63
C ALA A 275 4.53 12.98 2.70
N LYS A 276 3.60 12.54 1.83
CA LYS A 276 2.23 13.06 1.77
C LYS A 276 1.43 12.76 3.03
N LEU A 277 1.60 11.54 3.58
CA LEU A 277 1.02 11.15 4.85
C LEU A 277 1.54 12.03 6.00
N LEU A 278 2.86 12.12 6.15
CA LEU A 278 3.48 12.89 7.23
C LEU A 278 3.12 14.36 7.13
N TYR A 279 3.16 14.93 5.92
CA TYR A 279 2.73 16.30 5.66
C TYR A 279 1.29 16.52 6.10
N GLY A 280 0.37 15.67 5.65
CA GLY A 280 -1.05 15.79 5.99
C GLY A 280 -1.31 15.71 7.49
N LEU A 281 -0.60 14.83 8.20
CA LEU A 281 -0.72 14.74 9.66
C LEU A 281 -0.16 15.96 10.38
N THR A 282 0.98 16.50 9.92
CA THR A 282 1.54 17.74 10.46
C THR A 282 0.57 18.90 10.28
N THR A 283 0.02 19.07 9.07
CA THR A 283 -0.99 20.11 8.80
C THR A 283 -2.23 19.93 9.67
N LEU A 284 -2.78 18.71 9.76
CA LEU A 284 -3.95 18.43 10.60
C LEU A 284 -3.69 18.72 12.09
N ALA A 285 -2.50 18.42 12.59
CA ALA A 285 -2.13 18.77 13.96
C ALA A 285 -2.09 20.29 14.14
N GLU A 286 -1.48 21.02 13.20
CA GLU A 286 -1.39 22.48 13.23
C GLU A 286 -2.75 23.17 13.09
N GLU A 287 -3.72 22.52 12.42
CA GLU A 287 -5.13 22.94 12.29
C GLU A 287 -6.00 22.56 13.52
N ASP A 288 -5.42 22.05 14.61
CA ASP A 288 -6.15 21.58 15.80
C ASP A 288 -7.18 20.46 15.50
N ALA A 289 -6.98 19.67 14.43
CA ALA A 289 -7.89 18.59 14.04
C ALA A 289 -7.85 17.38 15.01
N PHE A 290 -6.86 17.33 15.88
CA PHE A 290 -6.71 16.32 16.92
C PHE A 290 -6.88 16.96 18.31
N PRO A 291 -7.79 16.45 19.16
CA PRO A 291 -7.90 16.92 20.55
C PRO A 291 -6.58 16.79 21.30
N ARG A 292 -6.32 17.69 22.25
CA ARG A 292 -5.17 17.58 23.14
C ARG A 292 -5.20 16.24 23.88
N GLY A 293 -4.04 15.58 23.97
CA GLY A 293 -3.89 14.23 24.53
C GLY A 293 -4.05 13.10 23.52
N THR A 294 -4.47 13.40 22.28
CA THR A 294 -4.58 12.39 21.21
C THR A 294 -3.20 11.79 20.89
N THR A 295 -3.16 10.48 20.75
CA THR A 295 -2.01 9.76 20.16
C THR A 295 -2.34 9.39 18.71
N VAL A 296 -1.50 9.85 17.78
CA VAL A 296 -1.64 9.59 16.34
C VAL A 296 -0.53 8.64 15.89
N ALA A 297 -0.87 7.57 15.16
CA ALA A 297 0.12 6.69 14.55
C ALA A 297 0.15 6.85 13.03
N ALA A 298 1.32 7.14 12.46
CA ALA A 298 1.58 7.14 11.02
C ALA A 298 2.15 5.79 10.59
N VAL A 299 1.51 5.12 9.62
CA VAL A 299 2.02 3.86 9.06
C VAL A 299 3.03 4.16 7.97
N ILE A 300 4.31 3.91 8.26
CA ILE A 300 5.43 4.11 7.33
C ILE A 300 5.52 2.88 6.43
N THR A 301 5.08 3.03 5.17
CA THR A 301 4.89 1.87 4.26
C THR A 301 6.07 1.60 3.32
N GLY A 302 7.09 2.45 3.30
CA GLY A 302 8.25 2.28 2.44
C GLY A 302 9.31 3.34 2.69
N THR A 303 10.48 3.09 2.12
CA THR A 303 11.64 3.99 2.10
C THR A 303 11.83 4.53 0.67
N PRO A 304 12.61 5.62 0.51
CA PRO A 304 13.04 6.10 -0.81
C PRO A 304 13.65 5.01 -1.70
#